data_AF-A0A962HA65-F1
#
_entry.id   AF-A0A962HA65-F1
#
_cell.length_a   1.000
_cell.length_b   1.000
_cell.length_c   1.000
_cell.angle_alpha   90.00
_cell.angle_beta   90.00
_cell.angle_gamma   90.00
#
_symmetry.space_group_name_H-M   'P 1'
#
loop_
_entity.id
_entity.type
_entity.pdbx_description
1 polymer ?
#
loop_
_entity_poly.entity_id
_entity_poly.type
_entity_poly.pdbx_seq_one_letter_code
_entity_poly.pdbx_strand_id
1 'polypeptide(L)'
;MSEHAPTSQSGLVLLLPAEVRDTAMEAAVAALGQSDLSIETLPVVNDWRSELRQLRLKHGARTLLRVRRTQLWLAPDALSRLLKGAAGHGGPVTAMTNLDPQLTAAAPDSQLEASNPEALDAAIFALGAWRRFELGAEQPALVALAAEADADATLAVLDHLYVHAPELPIQGLPTPADRRERAPAHPLAFLRRQLHQQAADGVGPWAQATRDDRPVVLHILHGWGGGAQRFVLDLARADSGRHHLLLQASGSPSRRRHGEFLELKDGRGGPVLRRHLLTPS
;
A
#
# COMPACT_ATOMS: atom_id res chain seq x y z
N MET A 1 -0.46 -35.19 -34.05
CA MET A 1 -1.34 -34.25 -33.33
C MET A 1 -0.50 -33.58 -32.28
N SER A 2 0.05 -32.40 -32.59
CA SER A 2 0.93 -31.65 -31.70
C SER A 2 0.08 -30.79 -30.78
N GLU A 3 -0.01 -31.17 -29.51
CA GLU A 3 -0.49 -30.27 -28.47
C GLU A 3 0.59 -29.20 -28.25
N HIS A 4 0.30 -27.97 -28.68
CA HIS A 4 1.04 -26.79 -28.26
C HIS A 4 0.84 -26.62 -26.75
N ALA A 5 1.86 -26.94 -25.96
CA ALA A 5 1.97 -26.42 -24.60
C ALA A 5 2.08 -24.88 -24.71
N PRO A 6 1.19 -24.09 -24.08
CA PRO A 6 1.45 -22.66 -23.94
C PRO A 6 2.64 -22.52 -23.01
N THR A 7 3.81 -22.21 -23.58
CA THR A 7 4.93 -21.66 -22.83
C THR A 7 4.43 -20.38 -22.16
N SER A 8 4.09 -20.45 -20.87
CA SER A 8 3.81 -19.29 -20.04
C SER A 8 5.02 -18.36 -20.11
N GLN A 9 4.94 -17.33 -20.94
CA GLN A 9 5.91 -16.25 -20.97
C GLN A 9 5.69 -15.41 -19.71
N SER A 10 6.27 -15.84 -18.59
CA SER A 10 6.28 -15.12 -17.32
C SER A 10 7.23 -13.92 -17.34
N GLY A 11 7.19 -13.13 -18.42
CA GLY A 11 8.00 -11.94 -18.59
C GLY A 11 7.31 -10.68 -18.09
N LEU A 12 8.10 -9.70 -17.63
CA LEU A 12 7.63 -8.38 -17.22
C LEU A 12 7.90 -7.37 -18.35
N VAL A 13 6.89 -6.60 -18.73
CA VAL A 13 7.04 -5.43 -19.60
C VAL A 13 6.81 -4.17 -18.77
N LEU A 14 7.87 -3.38 -18.61
CA LEU A 14 7.83 -2.06 -18.00
C LEU A 14 7.67 -1.00 -19.10
N LEU A 15 6.61 -0.20 -18.98
CA LEU A 15 6.22 0.81 -19.95
C LEU A 15 6.37 2.19 -19.32
N LEU A 16 7.44 2.90 -19.67
CA LEU A 16 7.76 4.22 -19.16
C LEU A 16 7.17 5.33 -20.06
N PRO A 17 6.86 6.53 -19.52
CA PRO A 17 6.53 7.68 -20.34
C PRO A 17 7.69 8.01 -21.30
N ALA A 18 7.38 8.44 -22.52
CA ALA A 18 8.41 8.86 -23.48
C ALA A 18 9.17 10.13 -23.03
N GLU A 19 8.54 10.93 -22.17
CA GLU A 19 9.05 12.19 -21.67
C GLU A 19 9.80 11.96 -20.36
N VAL A 20 11.13 12.11 -20.40
CA VAL A 20 12.05 12.23 -19.25
C VAL A 20 12.47 10.92 -18.56
N ARG A 21 13.77 10.84 -18.23
CA ARG A 21 14.37 9.84 -17.32
C ARG A 21 14.36 10.36 -15.89
N ASP A 22 13.75 9.61 -15.00
CA ASP A 22 13.65 9.91 -13.57
C ASP A 22 14.58 8.95 -12.81
N THR A 23 15.57 9.47 -12.08
CA THR A 23 16.56 8.66 -11.36
C THR A 23 15.93 7.82 -10.25
N ALA A 24 14.84 8.27 -9.63
CA ALA A 24 14.12 7.49 -8.63
C ALA A 24 13.41 6.29 -9.27
N MET A 25 12.82 6.50 -10.45
CA MET A 25 12.24 5.42 -11.24
C MET A 25 13.32 4.43 -11.70
N GLU A 26 14.46 4.92 -12.20
CA GLU A 26 15.58 4.07 -12.61
C GLU A 26 16.08 3.18 -11.45
N ALA A 27 16.21 3.75 -10.24
CA ALA A 27 16.60 2.99 -9.05
C ALA A 27 15.54 1.94 -8.66
N ALA A 28 14.25 2.29 -8.67
CA ALA A 28 13.16 1.37 -8.37
C ALA A 28 13.08 0.22 -9.40
N VAL A 29 13.36 0.52 -10.68
CA VAL A 29 13.41 -0.49 -11.75
C VAL A 29 14.60 -1.41 -11.60
N ALA A 30 15.78 -0.87 -11.28
CA ALA A 30 16.96 -1.67 -10.99
C ALA A 30 16.74 -2.65 -9.80
N ALA A 31 15.99 -2.21 -8.78
CA ALA A 31 15.66 -3.01 -7.61
C ALA A 31 14.71 -4.20 -7.90
N LEU A 32 14.03 -4.23 -9.06
CA LEU A 32 13.15 -5.34 -9.41
C LEU A 32 13.90 -6.66 -9.64
N GLY A 33 15.18 -6.61 -10.03
CA GLY A 33 16.03 -7.79 -10.20
C GLY A 33 15.50 -8.85 -11.19
N GLN A 34 14.58 -8.47 -12.09
CA GLN A 34 13.88 -9.41 -12.99
C GLN A 34 14.74 -9.77 -14.20
N SER A 35 14.91 -11.07 -14.46
CA SER A 35 15.74 -11.59 -15.55
C SER A 35 15.08 -11.50 -16.94
N ASP A 36 13.74 -11.44 -16.99
CA ASP A 36 12.95 -11.30 -18.24
C ASP A 36 12.15 -9.98 -18.24
N LEU A 37 12.89 -8.88 -18.06
CA LEU A 37 12.38 -7.51 -18.08
C LEU A 37 12.57 -6.88 -19.46
N SER A 38 11.47 -6.54 -20.12
CA SER A 38 11.46 -5.66 -21.29
C SER A 38 11.11 -4.24 -20.86
N ILE A 39 11.88 -3.24 -21.31
CA ILE A 39 11.61 -1.83 -21.05
C ILE A 39 11.25 -1.15 -22.36
N GLU A 40 10.09 -0.50 -22.40
CA GLU A 40 9.59 0.25 -23.55
C GLU A 40 9.17 1.65 -23.12
N THR A 41 9.31 2.63 -24.00
CA THR A 41 8.84 4.00 -23.80
C THR A 41 7.65 4.29 -24.71
N LEU A 42 6.60 4.87 -24.16
CA LEU A 42 5.37 5.18 -24.87
C LEU A 42 4.77 6.51 -24.41
N PRO A 43 4.16 7.30 -25.31
CA PRO A 43 3.44 8.50 -24.93
C PRO A 43 2.28 8.16 -23.99
N VAL A 44 1.99 9.06 -23.06
CA VAL A 44 0.86 8.89 -22.14
C VAL A 44 -0.39 9.41 -22.83
N VAL A 45 -1.43 8.57 -22.88
CA VAL A 45 -2.75 8.96 -23.40
C VAL A 45 -3.72 9.18 -22.25
N ASN A 46 -4.75 10.01 -22.47
CA ASN A 46 -5.72 10.36 -21.43
C ASN A 46 -6.54 9.15 -20.97
N ASP A 47 -7.01 8.32 -21.90
CA ASP A 47 -7.78 7.12 -21.61
C ASP A 47 -6.86 5.93 -21.30
N TRP A 48 -6.54 5.78 -20.02
CA TRP A 48 -5.66 4.71 -19.53
C TRP A 48 -6.25 3.31 -19.74
N ARG A 49 -7.58 3.17 -19.80
CA ARG A 49 -8.22 1.86 -20.00
C ARG A 49 -8.05 1.40 -21.44
N SER A 50 -8.33 2.29 -22.39
CA SER A 50 -8.10 2.00 -23.81
C SER A 50 -6.62 1.74 -24.10
N GLU A 51 -5.71 2.50 -23.47
CA GLU A 51 -4.26 2.23 -23.50
C GLU A 51 -3.95 0.81 -23.02
N LEU A 52 -4.44 0.44 -21.83
CA LEU A 52 -4.14 -0.83 -21.20
C LEU A 52 -4.65 -2.02 -22.04
N ARG A 53 -5.82 -1.91 -22.68
CA ARG A 53 -6.32 -2.92 -23.63
C ARG A 53 -5.39 -3.10 -24.82
N GLN A 54 -4.95 -1.99 -25.43
CA GLN A 54 -4.01 -2.03 -26.56
C GLN A 54 -2.69 -2.66 -26.16
N LEU A 55 -2.19 -2.34 -24.97
CA LEU A 55 -0.98 -2.95 -24.42
C LEU A 55 -1.14 -4.44 -24.16
N ARG A 56 -2.29 -4.88 -23.62
CA ARG A 56 -2.61 -6.30 -23.47
C ARG A 56 -2.64 -7.03 -24.80
N LEU A 57 -3.26 -6.44 -25.83
CA LEU A 57 -3.28 -7.01 -27.18
C LEU A 57 -1.86 -7.11 -27.79
N LYS A 58 -1.02 -6.08 -27.56
CA LYS A 58 0.35 -6.03 -28.09
C LYS A 58 1.28 -7.03 -27.41
N HIS A 59 1.20 -7.17 -26.09
CA HIS A 59 2.17 -7.92 -25.28
C HIS A 59 1.66 -9.31 -24.85
N GLY A 60 0.43 -9.68 -25.19
CA GLY A 60 -0.15 -10.98 -24.87
C GLY A 60 -0.18 -11.24 -23.36
N ALA A 61 0.10 -12.48 -22.96
CA ALA A 61 0.07 -12.96 -21.57
C ALA A 61 1.28 -12.55 -20.71
N ARG A 62 1.86 -11.37 -20.94
CA ARG A 62 2.96 -10.86 -20.10
C ARG A 62 2.41 -9.98 -18.97
N THR A 63 3.14 -9.92 -17.86
CA THR A 63 2.82 -8.95 -16.81
C THR A 63 3.21 -7.56 -17.30
N LEU A 64 2.29 -6.60 -17.17
CA LEU A 64 2.49 -5.22 -17.60
C LEU A 64 2.62 -4.33 -16.39
N LEU A 65 3.60 -3.43 -16.41
CA LEU A 65 3.74 -2.34 -15.44
C LEU A 65 3.83 -1.03 -16.23
N ARG A 66 2.76 -0.24 -16.19
CA ARG A 66 2.65 1.04 -16.88
C ARG A 66 2.85 2.19 -15.90
N VAL A 67 3.92 2.96 -16.10
CA VAL A 67 4.14 4.24 -15.45
C VAL A 67 3.54 5.33 -16.33
N ARG A 68 2.62 6.14 -15.79
CA ARG A 68 1.88 7.16 -16.54
C ARG A 68 2.25 8.60 -16.18
N ARG A 69 3.00 8.80 -15.09
CA ARG A 69 3.52 10.12 -14.70
C ARG A 69 4.98 9.99 -14.29
N THR A 70 5.78 10.99 -14.64
CA THR A 70 7.16 11.14 -14.17
C THR A 70 7.21 12.04 -12.93
N GLN A 71 8.39 12.19 -12.30
CA GLN A 71 8.56 12.99 -11.10
C GLN A 71 7.76 12.44 -9.91
N LEU A 72 7.66 11.12 -9.83
CA LEU A 72 7.00 10.44 -8.73
C LEU A 72 8.05 10.00 -7.73
N TRP A 73 7.84 10.32 -6.46
CA TRP A 73 8.57 9.64 -5.40
C TRP A 73 7.91 8.28 -5.13
N LEU A 74 8.77 7.25 -5.06
CA LEU A 74 8.44 5.86 -4.79
C LEU A 74 9.41 5.32 -3.76
N ALA A 75 8.92 4.50 -2.83
CA ALA A 75 9.81 3.72 -1.99
C ALA A 75 10.57 2.66 -2.85
N PRO A 76 11.79 2.25 -2.46
CA PRO A 76 12.59 1.29 -3.23
C PRO A 76 11.89 -0.05 -3.51
N ASP A 77 11.01 -0.47 -2.62
CA ASP A 77 10.23 -1.72 -2.70
C ASP A 77 8.84 -1.54 -3.36
N ALA A 78 8.47 -0.32 -3.77
CA ALA A 78 7.13 0.02 -4.21
C ALA A 78 6.68 -0.78 -5.45
N LEU A 79 7.55 -0.91 -6.46
CA LEU A 79 7.23 -1.67 -7.67
C LEU A 79 7.09 -3.16 -7.39
N SER A 80 7.94 -3.72 -6.52
CA SER A 80 7.83 -5.11 -6.06
C SER A 80 6.51 -5.35 -5.31
N ARG A 81 6.11 -4.43 -4.42
CA ARG A 81 4.81 -4.46 -3.73
C ARG A 81 3.64 -4.40 -4.71
N LEU A 82 3.71 -3.51 -5.71
CA LEU A 82 2.69 -3.37 -6.74
C LEU A 82 2.52 -4.65 -7.56
N LEU A 83 3.63 -5.22 -8.06
CA LEU A 83 3.63 -6.47 -8.83
C LEU A 83 3.11 -7.64 -8.00
N LYS A 84 3.50 -7.73 -6.73
CA LYS A 84 2.96 -8.74 -5.80
C LYS A 84 1.46 -8.56 -5.55
N GLY A 85 0.98 -7.33 -5.48
CA GLY A 85 -0.45 -7.03 -5.33
C GLY A 85 -1.27 -7.31 -6.61
N ALA A 86 -0.65 -7.16 -7.79
CA ALA A 86 -1.23 -7.53 -9.07
C ALA A 86 -1.24 -9.05 -9.27
N ALA A 87 -0.24 -9.77 -8.76
CA ALA A 87 -0.20 -11.23 -8.83
C ALA A 87 -1.43 -11.85 -8.14
N GLY A 88 -2.16 -12.68 -8.88
CA GLY A 88 -3.40 -13.29 -8.39
C GLY A 88 -4.58 -12.31 -8.28
N HIS A 89 -4.50 -11.10 -8.84
CA HIS A 89 -5.67 -10.27 -9.10
C HIS A 89 -6.12 -10.44 -10.55
N GLY A 90 -7.43 -10.51 -10.78
CA GLY A 90 -8.01 -10.68 -12.11
C GLY A 90 -8.09 -9.40 -12.94
N GLY A 91 -7.61 -8.27 -12.42
CA GLY A 91 -7.73 -6.95 -13.05
C GLY A 91 -6.52 -6.04 -12.83
N PRO A 92 -6.60 -4.77 -13.27
CA PRO A 92 -5.54 -3.79 -13.07
C PRO A 92 -5.44 -3.37 -11.60
N VAL A 93 -4.22 -3.11 -11.15
CA VAL A 93 -3.91 -2.68 -9.79
C VAL A 93 -3.10 -1.37 -9.80
N THR A 94 -3.40 -0.46 -8.88
CA THR A 94 -2.68 0.80 -8.66
C THR A 94 -2.33 1.01 -7.19
N ALA A 95 -1.56 2.05 -6.93
CA ALA A 95 -1.23 2.57 -5.61
C ALA A 95 -2.17 3.72 -5.20
N MET A 96 -2.16 4.03 -3.90
CA MET A 96 -2.65 5.32 -3.41
C MET A 96 -1.76 6.47 -3.91
N THR A 97 -2.33 7.65 -4.13
CA THR A 97 -1.58 8.82 -4.61
C THR A 97 -2.29 10.13 -4.28
N ASN A 98 -1.55 11.23 -4.23
CA ASN A 98 -2.08 12.59 -4.11
C ASN A 98 -2.47 13.24 -5.46
N LEU A 99 -2.45 12.48 -6.56
CA LEU A 99 -2.91 12.95 -7.87
C LEU A 99 -4.43 12.86 -8.06
N ASP A 100 -5.07 11.90 -7.39
CA ASP A 100 -6.49 11.61 -7.53
C ASP A 100 -7.13 11.67 -6.12
N PRO A 101 -8.12 12.53 -5.90
CA PRO A 101 -8.81 12.63 -4.61
C PRO A 101 -9.47 11.32 -4.15
N GLN A 102 -9.83 10.40 -5.05
CA GLN A 102 -10.33 9.07 -4.67
C GLN A 102 -9.21 8.19 -4.10
N LEU A 103 -7.97 8.37 -4.56
CA LEU A 103 -6.80 7.58 -4.17
C LEU A 103 -5.95 8.22 -3.05
N THR A 104 -6.32 9.42 -2.59
CA THR A 104 -5.56 10.17 -1.57
C THR A 104 -5.49 9.47 -0.21
N ALA A 105 -4.40 9.70 0.51
CA ALA A 105 -4.16 9.21 1.86
C ALA A 105 -4.76 10.13 2.95
N ALA A 106 -5.10 11.37 2.62
CA ALA A 106 -5.68 12.32 3.56
C ALA A 106 -7.14 11.99 3.90
N ALA A 107 -7.53 12.25 5.15
CA ALA A 107 -8.93 12.18 5.57
C ALA A 107 -9.75 13.33 4.95
N PRO A 108 -11.08 13.18 4.81
CA PRO A 108 -11.92 14.26 4.30
C PRO A 108 -11.70 15.57 5.06
N ASP A 109 -11.76 16.68 4.33
CA ASP A 109 -11.56 18.04 4.86
C ASP A 109 -10.23 18.25 5.62
N SER A 110 -9.23 17.39 5.36
CA SER A 110 -7.92 17.49 5.97
C SER A 110 -6.82 17.53 4.91
N GLN A 111 -5.67 18.05 5.33
CA GLN A 111 -4.44 18.00 4.57
C GLN A 111 -3.38 17.31 5.41
N LEU A 112 -2.63 16.40 4.79
CA LEU A 112 -1.41 15.86 5.38
C LEU A 112 -0.24 16.72 4.91
N GLU A 113 0.65 17.10 5.83
CA GLU A 113 1.86 17.82 5.45
C GLU A 113 2.74 16.91 4.58
N ALA A 114 3.15 17.42 3.42
CA ALA A 114 3.91 16.68 2.42
C ALA A 114 5.43 16.59 2.73
N SER A 115 5.85 16.83 3.98
CA SER A 115 7.25 17.05 4.30
C SER A 115 8.12 15.79 4.21
N ASN A 116 7.52 14.59 4.33
CA ASN A 116 8.26 13.33 4.20
C ASN A 116 7.41 12.21 3.57
N PRO A 117 7.52 11.96 2.25
CA PRO A 117 6.78 10.89 1.59
C PRO A 117 7.24 9.48 1.99
N GLU A 118 8.49 9.31 2.44
CA GLU A 118 9.01 8.04 2.97
C GLU A 118 8.30 7.63 4.27
N ALA A 119 8.17 8.58 5.20
CA ALA A 119 7.43 8.39 6.42
C ALA A 119 5.96 8.06 6.16
N LEU A 120 5.33 8.75 5.20
CA LEU A 120 3.94 8.49 4.84
C LEU A 120 3.75 7.10 4.21
N ASP A 121 4.59 6.69 3.27
CA ASP A 121 4.54 5.33 2.71
C ASP A 121 4.76 4.27 3.79
N ALA A 122 5.67 4.49 4.74
CA ALA A 122 5.88 3.60 5.88
C ALA A 122 4.65 3.51 6.79
N ALA A 123 4.00 4.63 7.09
CA ALA A 123 2.77 4.64 7.87
C ALA A 123 1.63 3.93 7.13
N ILE A 124 1.49 4.16 5.82
CA ILE A 124 0.49 3.49 4.96
C ILE A 124 0.74 1.99 4.91
N PHE A 125 1.98 1.57 4.71
CA PHE A 125 2.34 0.15 4.70
C PHE A 125 2.03 -0.52 6.06
N ALA A 126 2.41 0.12 7.16
CA ALA A 126 2.22 -0.39 8.50
C ALA A 126 0.74 -0.42 8.92
N LEU A 127 -0.07 0.56 8.55
CA LEU A 127 -1.47 0.71 8.97
C LEU A 127 -2.50 0.14 7.98
N GLY A 128 -2.12 -0.03 6.72
CA GLY A 128 -2.98 -0.60 5.68
C GLY A 128 -3.43 -2.01 6.04
N ALA A 129 -4.64 -2.41 5.67
CA ALA A 129 -5.14 -3.76 5.92
C ALA A 129 -4.54 -4.81 4.95
N TRP A 130 -3.68 -4.39 4.03
CA TRP A 130 -3.06 -5.20 2.98
C TRP A 130 -4.11 -5.79 2.05
N ARG A 131 -5.10 -4.97 1.72
CA ARG A 131 -6.25 -5.31 0.90
C ARG A 131 -6.22 -4.55 -0.42
N ARG A 132 -7.00 -5.10 -1.35
CA ARG A 132 -7.35 -4.50 -2.63
C ARG A 132 -8.75 -3.92 -2.51
N PHE A 133 -8.93 -2.69 -2.97
CA PHE A 133 -10.25 -2.05 -3.01
C PHE A 133 -10.54 -1.61 -4.45
N GLU A 134 -11.70 -1.98 -4.97
CA GLU A 134 -12.14 -1.50 -6.27
C GLU A 134 -12.55 -0.03 -6.15
N LEU A 135 -11.84 0.86 -6.85
CA LEU A 135 -12.08 2.29 -6.86
C LEU A 135 -12.02 2.82 -8.30
N GLY A 136 -12.89 3.78 -8.61
CA GLY A 136 -12.75 4.58 -9.82
C GLY A 136 -11.58 5.54 -9.66
N ALA A 137 -10.58 5.44 -10.53
CA ALA A 137 -9.54 6.45 -10.68
C ALA A 137 -9.58 6.99 -12.11
N GLU A 138 -9.51 8.32 -12.24
CA GLU A 138 -9.51 8.97 -13.55
C GLU A 138 -8.12 8.90 -14.18
N GLN A 139 -7.08 9.12 -13.37
CA GLN A 139 -5.70 9.21 -13.84
C GLN A 139 -4.73 8.50 -12.89
N PRO A 140 -4.71 7.15 -12.87
CA PRO A 140 -3.74 6.42 -12.07
C PRO A 140 -2.31 6.74 -12.54
N ALA A 141 -1.42 7.00 -11.57
CA ALA A 141 -0.01 7.31 -11.81
C ALA A 141 0.78 6.09 -12.28
N LEU A 142 0.43 4.92 -11.72
CA LEU A 142 1.01 3.62 -11.98
C LEU A 142 -0.11 2.60 -12.16
N VAL A 143 0.04 1.66 -13.09
CA VAL A 143 -0.88 0.55 -13.25
C VAL A 143 -0.10 -0.73 -13.49
N ALA A 144 -0.39 -1.78 -12.73
CA ALA A 144 0.11 -3.12 -12.98
C ALA A 144 -1.03 -4.05 -13.40
N LEU A 145 -0.75 -4.94 -14.35
CA LEU A 145 -1.71 -5.94 -14.85
C LEU A 145 -0.98 -7.28 -15.01
N ALA A 146 -1.38 -8.28 -14.24
CA ALA A 146 -0.77 -9.62 -14.29
C ALA A 146 -1.04 -10.30 -15.64
N ALA A 147 -0.16 -11.23 -16.07
CA ALA A 147 -0.22 -11.98 -17.33
C ALA A 147 -1.64 -12.28 -17.89
N GLU A 148 -2.50 -12.89 -17.08
CA GLU A 148 -3.84 -13.36 -17.48
C GLU A 148 -4.97 -12.50 -16.92
N ALA A 149 -4.65 -11.32 -16.39
CA ALA A 149 -5.64 -10.40 -15.83
C ALA A 149 -6.40 -9.66 -16.94
N ASP A 150 -7.70 -9.49 -16.72
CA ASP A 150 -8.61 -8.75 -17.58
C ASP A 150 -8.30 -7.25 -17.51
N ALA A 151 -7.94 -6.65 -18.64
CA ALA A 151 -7.66 -5.22 -18.73
C ALA A 151 -8.93 -4.36 -18.56
N ASP A 152 -10.12 -4.95 -18.73
CA ASP A 152 -11.42 -4.30 -18.60
C ASP A 152 -12.00 -4.33 -17.19
N ALA A 153 -11.42 -5.13 -16.31
CA ALA A 153 -11.85 -5.21 -14.92
C ALA A 153 -11.68 -3.87 -14.18
N THR A 154 -12.44 -3.70 -13.11
CA THR A 154 -12.36 -2.51 -12.26
C THR A 154 -10.95 -2.37 -11.68
N LEU A 155 -10.44 -1.13 -11.66
CA LEU A 155 -9.15 -0.83 -11.05
C LEU A 155 -9.20 -1.08 -9.54
N ALA A 156 -8.26 -1.89 -9.05
CA ALA A 156 -8.05 -2.08 -7.63
C ALA A 156 -6.92 -1.19 -7.10
N VAL A 157 -7.12 -0.55 -5.95
CA VAL A 157 -6.05 0.14 -5.22
C VAL A 157 -5.51 -0.74 -4.11
N LEU A 158 -4.19 -0.71 -3.91
CA LEU A 158 -3.51 -1.29 -2.76
C LEU A 158 -3.44 -0.27 -1.61
N ASP A 159 -3.99 -0.63 -0.46
CA ASP A 159 -4.04 0.24 0.73
C ASP A 159 -2.74 0.30 1.55
N HIS A 160 -1.67 -0.28 1.03
CA HIS A 160 -0.37 -0.42 1.66
C HIS A 160 0.77 0.00 0.72
N LEU A 161 0.42 0.73 -0.35
CA LEU A 161 1.35 1.24 -1.35
C LEU A 161 1.00 2.69 -1.64
N TYR A 162 1.98 3.57 -1.51
CA TYR A 162 1.82 4.99 -1.77
C TYR A 162 2.80 5.50 -2.82
N VAL A 163 2.31 6.38 -3.67
CA VAL A 163 3.06 7.06 -4.71
C VAL A 163 2.84 8.55 -4.55
N HIS A 164 3.93 9.29 -4.39
CA HIS A 164 3.87 10.71 -4.10
C HIS A 164 4.23 11.55 -5.31
N ALA A 165 3.40 12.53 -5.64
CA ALA A 165 3.67 13.60 -6.59
C ALA A 165 4.09 14.86 -5.81
N PRO A 166 5.38 15.23 -5.78
CA PRO A 166 5.92 16.32 -4.94
C PRO A 166 5.29 17.69 -5.17
N GLU A 167 4.73 17.91 -6.36
CA GLU A 167 4.15 19.17 -6.81
C GLU A 167 2.72 19.42 -6.29
N LEU A 168 2.06 18.40 -5.72
CA LEU A 168 0.68 18.50 -5.23
C LEU A 168 0.59 18.32 -3.71
N PRO A 169 -0.32 19.07 -3.04
CA PRO A 169 -0.63 18.81 -1.65
C PRO A 169 -1.32 17.46 -1.48
N ILE A 170 -1.18 16.86 -0.30
CA ILE A 170 -1.89 15.64 0.07
C ILE A 170 -3.22 16.05 0.70
N GLN A 171 -4.21 16.27 -0.14
CA GLN A 171 -5.51 16.80 0.26
C GLN A 171 -6.59 15.72 0.23
N GLY A 172 -7.49 15.74 1.23
CA GLY A 172 -8.66 14.87 1.29
C GLY A 172 -9.83 15.42 0.49
N LEU A 173 -10.79 14.55 0.18
CA LEU A 173 -12.05 14.95 -0.44
C LEU A 173 -12.83 15.91 0.47
N PRO A 174 -13.49 16.94 -0.09
CA PRO A 174 -14.41 17.76 0.69
C PRO A 174 -15.63 16.94 1.12
N THR A 175 -16.09 17.13 2.36
CA THR A 175 -17.36 16.55 2.80
C THR A 175 -18.52 17.41 2.30
N PRO A 176 -19.51 16.83 1.59
CA PRO A 176 -20.72 17.56 1.20
C PRO A 176 -21.44 18.18 2.40
N ALA A 177 -21.86 19.43 2.24
CA ALA A 177 -22.59 20.18 3.27
C ALA A 177 -23.94 19.52 3.59
N ASP A 178 -24.67 19.05 2.57
CA ASP A 178 -25.88 18.26 2.75
C ASP A 178 -25.53 16.81 3.13
N ARG A 179 -26.07 16.34 4.26
CA ARG A 179 -25.91 14.96 4.72
C ARG A 179 -26.50 13.95 3.74
N ARG A 180 -27.50 14.33 2.94
CA ARG A 180 -28.16 13.48 1.95
C ARG A 180 -27.28 13.21 0.74
N GLU A 181 -26.31 14.09 0.46
CA GLU A 181 -25.34 13.96 -0.62
C GLU A 181 -24.08 13.17 -0.22
N ARG A 182 -23.97 12.78 1.06
CA ARG A 182 -22.82 12.03 1.54
C ARG A 182 -22.83 10.63 0.95
N ALA A 183 -21.77 10.31 0.20
CA ALA A 183 -21.51 8.97 -0.28
C ALA A 183 -21.39 7.97 0.89
N PRO A 184 -21.58 6.66 0.62
CA PRO A 184 -21.23 5.61 1.57
C PRO A 184 -19.79 5.73 2.09
N ALA A 185 -19.50 5.05 3.21
CA ALA A 185 -18.16 5.06 3.78
C ALA A 185 -17.11 4.60 2.75
N HIS A 186 -16.16 5.49 2.46
CA HIS A 186 -15.08 5.21 1.51
C HIS A 186 -14.23 4.01 1.99
N PRO A 187 -13.80 3.09 1.12
CA PRO A 187 -13.01 1.92 1.53
C PRO A 187 -11.73 2.26 2.32
N LEU A 188 -11.06 3.36 1.93
CA LEU A 188 -9.88 3.89 2.63
C LEU A 188 -10.18 4.69 3.91
N ALA A 189 -11.44 4.85 4.32
CA ALA A 189 -11.81 5.72 5.45
C ALA A 189 -11.14 5.32 6.77
N PHE A 190 -11.00 4.01 7.03
CA PHE A 190 -10.32 3.54 8.24
C PHE A 190 -8.84 3.94 8.24
N LEU A 191 -8.12 3.66 7.13
CA LEU A 191 -6.71 4.00 6.97
C LEU A 191 -6.50 5.51 7.07
N ARG A 192 -7.29 6.30 6.34
CA ARG A 192 -7.25 7.77 6.37
C ARG A 192 -7.41 8.33 7.78
N ARG A 193 -8.33 7.77 8.57
CA ARG A 193 -8.52 8.16 9.97
C ARG A 193 -7.30 7.80 10.84
N GLN A 194 -6.72 6.61 10.67
CA GLN A 194 -5.52 6.22 11.41
C GLN A 194 -4.35 7.16 11.06
N LEU A 195 -4.13 7.45 9.78
CA LEU A 195 -3.09 8.38 9.33
C LEU A 195 -3.31 9.78 9.90
N HIS A 196 -4.52 10.31 9.84
CA HIS A 196 -4.83 11.62 10.43
C HIS A 196 -4.55 11.67 11.94
N GLN A 197 -4.87 10.60 12.68
CA GLN A 197 -4.56 10.52 14.11
C GLN A 197 -3.05 10.49 14.37
N GLN A 198 -2.27 9.82 13.52
CA GLN A 198 -0.82 9.73 13.66
C GLN A 198 -0.06 10.94 13.10
N ALA A 199 -0.68 11.72 12.21
CA ALA A 199 -0.07 12.93 11.65
C ALA A 199 0.25 13.96 12.75
N ALA A 200 -0.56 14.04 13.80
CA ALA A 200 -0.31 14.90 14.95
C ALA A 200 0.87 14.42 15.83
N ASP A 201 1.06 13.11 15.93
CA ASP A 201 2.08 12.48 16.78
C ASP A 201 3.42 12.26 16.05
N GLY A 202 3.41 12.42 14.72
CA GLY A 202 4.53 12.08 13.84
C GLY A 202 4.65 10.58 13.56
N VAL A 203 5.19 10.24 12.38
CA VAL A 203 5.48 8.84 12.04
C VAL A 203 6.72 8.40 12.80
N GLY A 204 6.52 7.56 13.81
CA GLY A 204 7.59 7.01 14.63
C GLY A 204 8.25 5.76 14.03
N PRO A 205 9.25 5.18 14.75
CA PRO A 205 9.95 3.97 14.31
C PRO A 205 9.05 2.75 14.03
N TRP A 206 7.84 2.74 14.60
CA TRP A 206 6.82 1.71 14.39
C TRP A 206 6.43 1.51 12.92
N ALA A 207 6.56 2.55 12.09
CA ALA A 207 6.19 2.50 10.68
C ALA A 207 7.18 1.67 9.84
N GLN A 208 8.40 1.47 10.37
CA GLN A 208 9.43 0.66 9.73
C GLN A 208 9.42 -0.80 10.21
N ALA A 209 8.45 -1.17 11.07
CA ALA A 209 8.31 -2.53 11.55
C ALA A 209 8.20 -3.50 10.37
N THR A 210 9.09 -4.49 10.32
CA THR A 210 9.08 -5.57 9.31
C THR A 210 9.23 -5.10 7.85
N ARG A 211 9.87 -3.95 7.58
CA ARG A 211 10.17 -3.47 6.22
C ARG A 211 11.56 -3.85 5.69
N ASP A 212 12.39 -4.48 6.50
CA ASP A 212 13.75 -4.88 6.18
C ASP A 212 14.05 -6.33 6.60
N ASP A 213 15.26 -6.81 6.31
CA ASP A 213 15.69 -8.19 6.54
C ASP A 213 16.03 -8.52 8.01
N ARG A 214 15.81 -7.61 8.96
CA ARG A 214 16.08 -7.91 10.37
C ARG A 214 15.16 -9.03 10.88
N PRO A 215 15.64 -9.93 11.74
CA PRO A 215 14.82 -10.96 12.36
C PRO A 215 13.64 -10.37 13.15
N VAL A 216 12.51 -11.08 13.16
CA VAL A 216 11.31 -10.69 13.92
C VAL A 216 11.20 -11.52 15.19
N VAL A 217 11.07 -10.84 16.34
CA VAL A 217 10.72 -11.43 17.63
C VAL A 217 9.26 -11.10 17.93
N LEU A 218 8.41 -12.11 17.97
CA LEU A 218 7.01 -11.97 18.35
C LEU A 218 6.83 -12.27 19.84
N HIS A 219 6.52 -11.23 20.62
CA HIS A 219 6.15 -11.34 22.02
C HIS A 219 4.65 -11.58 22.13
N ILE A 220 4.25 -12.66 22.79
CA ILE A 220 2.84 -13.00 23.00
C ILE A 220 2.50 -12.76 24.47
N LEU A 221 1.65 -11.77 24.74
CA LEU A 221 1.27 -11.39 26.11
C LEU A 221 -0.25 -11.49 26.32
N HIS A 222 -0.64 -11.86 27.53
CA HIS A 222 -2.01 -11.62 28.00
C HIS A 222 -2.12 -10.14 28.43
N GLY A 223 -3.23 -9.47 28.09
CA GLY A 223 -3.36 -8.02 28.26
C GLY A 223 -3.64 -7.55 29.68
N TRP A 224 -3.07 -8.20 30.69
CA TRP A 224 -3.24 -7.79 32.09
C TRP A 224 -2.27 -6.68 32.51
N GLY A 225 -1.39 -6.24 31.60
CA GLY A 225 -0.42 -5.19 31.85
C GLY A 225 0.55 -5.56 32.98
N GLY A 226 1.54 -4.71 33.23
CA GLY A 226 2.51 -4.90 34.32
C GLY A 226 3.92 -5.23 33.84
N GLY A 227 4.68 -5.92 34.70
CA GLY A 227 6.14 -6.11 34.55
C GLY A 227 6.55 -6.79 33.25
N ALA A 228 5.79 -7.79 32.78
CA ALA A 228 6.10 -8.48 31.52
C ALA A 228 5.98 -7.57 30.30
N GLN A 229 4.92 -6.75 30.22
CA GLN A 229 4.79 -5.77 29.14
C GLN A 229 5.91 -4.75 29.21
N ARG A 230 6.23 -4.24 30.41
CA ARG A 230 7.32 -3.28 30.57
C ARG A 230 8.67 -3.84 30.13
N PHE A 231 8.97 -5.09 30.53
CA PHE A 231 10.18 -5.80 30.11
C PHE A 231 10.28 -5.91 28.58
N VAL A 232 9.19 -6.29 27.91
CA VAL A 232 9.15 -6.38 26.44
C VAL A 232 9.42 -5.02 25.79
N LEU A 233 8.81 -3.95 26.30
CA LEU A 233 9.02 -2.60 25.78
C LEU A 233 10.46 -2.12 25.98
N ASP A 234 11.05 -2.38 27.15
CA ASP A 234 12.43 -2.00 27.45
C ASP A 234 13.42 -2.82 26.61
N LEU A 235 13.18 -4.12 26.42
CA LEU A 235 13.96 -4.97 25.53
C LEU A 235 13.90 -4.48 24.08
N ALA A 236 12.69 -4.17 23.58
CA ALA A 236 12.49 -3.71 22.21
C ALA A 236 13.16 -2.35 21.91
N ARG A 237 13.32 -1.51 22.95
CA ARG A 237 14.06 -0.25 22.87
C ARG A 237 15.57 -0.45 22.90
N ALA A 238 16.06 -1.46 23.63
CA ALA A 238 17.48 -1.76 23.75
C ALA A 238 18.03 -2.58 22.57
N ASP A 239 17.23 -3.46 21.96
CA ASP A 239 17.61 -4.29 20.82
C ASP A 239 17.08 -3.70 19.50
N SER A 240 17.95 -2.96 18.80
CA SER A 240 17.68 -2.42 17.47
C SER A 240 18.00 -3.39 16.33
N GLY A 241 18.67 -4.51 16.63
CA GLY A 241 19.08 -5.53 15.67
C GLY A 241 17.92 -6.42 15.20
N ARG A 242 16.78 -6.37 15.89
CA ARG A 242 15.57 -7.14 15.57
C ARG A 242 14.33 -6.25 15.53
N HIS A 243 13.32 -6.69 14.79
CA HIS A 243 11.97 -6.17 14.93
C HIS A 243 11.31 -6.84 16.12
N HIS A 244 10.74 -6.06 17.02
CA HIS A 244 9.99 -6.58 18.15
C HIS A 244 8.51 -6.28 17.93
N LEU A 245 7.72 -7.32 17.74
CA LEU A 245 6.26 -7.22 17.64
C LEU A 245 5.63 -7.73 18.91
N LEU A 246 4.58 -7.06 19.36
CA LEU A 246 3.79 -7.45 20.51
C LEU A 246 2.40 -7.86 20.05
N LEU A 247 2.06 -9.14 20.23
CA LEU A 247 0.71 -9.67 20.09
C LEU A 247 0.08 -9.79 21.47
N GLN A 248 -0.96 -9.00 21.72
CA GLN A 248 -1.61 -8.91 23.01
C GLN A 248 -3.09 -9.28 22.93
N ALA A 249 -3.54 -10.16 23.81
CA ALA A 249 -4.97 -10.38 24.04
C ALA A 249 -5.56 -9.20 24.82
N SER A 250 -6.44 -8.44 24.19
CA SER A 250 -7.09 -7.25 24.72
C SER A 250 -8.61 -7.48 24.84
N GLY A 251 -9.29 -6.64 25.61
CA GLY A 251 -10.75 -6.65 25.72
C GLY A 251 -11.27 -5.38 26.35
N SER A 252 -12.59 -5.20 26.38
CA SER A 252 -13.22 -3.98 26.90
C SER A 252 -13.07 -3.87 28.43
N PRO A 253 -12.35 -2.83 28.94
CA PRO A 253 -12.23 -2.60 30.37
C PRO A 253 -13.60 -2.30 31.00
N SER A 254 -14.47 -1.56 30.29
CA SER A 254 -15.81 -1.21 30.75
C SER A 254 -16.74 -2.42 30.88
N ARG A 255 -16.57 -3.44 30.03
CA ARG A 255 -17.32 -4.71 30.13
C ARG A 255 -16.66 -5.76 31.02
N ARG A 256 -15.44 -5.50 31.54
CA ARG A 256 -14.61 -6.50 32.25
C ARG A 256 -14.45 -7.81 31.48
N ARG A 257 -14.45 -7.73 30.14
CA ARG A 257 -14.26 -8.88 29.26
C ARG A 257 -12.85 -8.82 28.70
N HIS A 258 -12.13 -9.93 28.81
CA HIS A 258 -10.77 -10.09 28.29
C HIS A 258 -10.80 -11.04 27.10
N GLY A 259 -9.81 -10.92 26.21
CA GLY A 259 -9.71 -11.80 25.05
C GLY A 259 -10.83 -11.59 24.04
N GLU A 260 -11.39 -10.38 23.95
CA GLU A 260 -12.34 -10.03 22.87
C GLU A 260 -11.59 -9.74 21.57
N PHE A 261 -10.32 -9.32 21.65
CA PHE A 261 -9.51 -9.00 20.47
C PHE A 261 -8.05 -9.42 20.69
N LEU A 262 -7.36 -9.74 19.59
CA LEU A 262 -5.90 -9.75 19.53
C LEU A 262 -5.43 -8.46 18.88
N GLU A 263 -4.43 -7.81 19.47
CA GLU A 263 -3.80 -6.61 18.94
C GLU A 263 -2.33 -6.86 18.65
N LEU A 264 -1.89 -6.52 17.44
CA LEU A 264 -0.48 -6.48 17.05
C LEU A 264 0.02 -5.04 17.15
N LYS A 265 1.17 -4.85 17.82
CA LYS A 265 1.82 -3.55 18.03
C LYS A 265 3.31 -3.67 17.76
N ASP A 266 3.96 -2.55 17.47
CA ASP A 266 5.43 -2.47 17.54
C ASP A 266 5.87 -2.36 19.01
N GLY A 267 6.93 -3.09 19.37
CA GLY A 267 7.46 -3.17 20.73
C GLY A 267 8.10 -1.87 21.22
N ARG A 268 8.42 -0.93 20.34
CA ARG A 268 9.00 0.38 20.68
C ARG A 268 7.90 1.42 20.96
N GLY A 269 6.65 1.12 20.62
CA GLY A 269 5.47 1.96 20.83
C GLY A 269 4.74 2.29 19.53
N GLY A 270 3.80 3.24 19.57
CA GLY A 270 3.01 3.64 18.41
C GLY A 270 1.59 3.05 18.39
N PRO A 271 0.90 3.10 17.24
CA PRO A 271 -0.48 2.66 17.11
C PRO A 271 -0.61 1.14 17.13
N VAL A 272 -1.86 0.67 17.22
CA VAL A 272 -2.18 -0.74 16.94
C VAL A 272 -2.01 -0.97 15.44
N LEU A 273 -1.08 -1.85 15.06
CA LEU A 273 -0.83 -2.19 13.67
C LEU A 273 -1.97 -3.06 13.12
N ARG A 274 -2.40 -4.07 13.87
CA ARG A 274 -3.53 -4.94 13.49
C ARG A 274 -4.40 -5.25 14.69
N ARG A 275 -5.70 -5.36 14.47
CA ARG A 275 -6.65 -5.87 15.45
C ARG A 275 -7.48 -6.99 14.83
N HIS A 276 -7.55 -8.13 15.52
CA HIS A 276 -8.38 -9.26 15.13
C HIS A 276 -9.44 -9.49 16.22
N LEU A 277 -10.71 -9.53 15.83
CA LEU A 277 -11.80 -9.85 16.76
C LEU A 277 -11.80 -11.35 17.04
N LEU A 278 -11.79 -11.72 18.30
CA LEU A 278 -12.00 -13.08 18.75
C LEU A 278 -13.50 -13.27 18.95
N THR A 279 -14.22 -13.55 17.87
CA THR A 279 -15.64 -13.93 17.97
C THR A 279 -15.73 -15.33 18.60
N PRO A 280 -16.57 -15.55 19.63
CA PRO A 280 -17.04 -16.90 19.89
C PRO A 280 -17.82 -17.35 18.65
N SER A 281 -17.49 -18.55 18.15
CA SER A 281 -18.27 -19.22 17.10
C SER A 281 -19.62 -19.67 17.62
#